data_AF-A0A3P6QVZ2-F1
#
_entry.id   AF-A0A3P6QVZ2-F1
#
_cell.length_a   1.000
_cell.length_b   1.000
_cell.length_c   1.000
_cell.angle_alpha   90.00
_cell.angle_beta   90.00
_cell.angle_gamma   90.00
#
_symmetry.space_group_name_H-M   'P 1'
#
loop_
_entity.id
_entity.type
_entity.pdbx_description
1 polymer ?
#
loop_
_entity_poly.entity_id
_entity_poly.type
_entity_poly.pdbx_seq_one_letter_code
_entity_poly.pdbx_strand_id
1 'polypeptide(L)'
;MSWLLLSMKMGIESDLLSKVRRLLLVLWSGMYRLELFVIPGAQLRSIVELAPESYYDEFTTMSGDAPPRACHSFRRTYAALCDFYDQPYRDEVSWDVEKIYAVNRLHCLRIEDFSHLLPKDLLPITGVLQYSSYFTGLAADGIRMTSELIDVILSVIRKSRYLHHLQLKNCALPR
;
A
#
# COMPACT_ATOMS: atom_id res chain seq x y z
N MET A 1 -27.53 -8.25 -17.41
CA MET A 1 -26.93 -8.08 -18.75
C MET A 1 -26.01 -6.86 -18.67
N SER A 2 -24.69 -6.91 -18.78
CA SER A 2 -23.84 -7.91 -19.41
C SER A 2 -22.40 -7.83 -18.85
N TRP A 3 -22.10 -8.67 -17.86
CA TRP A 3 -20.74 -8.87 -17.35
C TRP A 3 -19.82 -9.52 -18.40
N LEU A 4 -20.39 -10.33 -19.30
CA LEU A 4 -19.69 -10.89 -20.46
C LEU A 4 -19.28 -9.81 -21.48
N LEU A 5 -20.11 -8.78 -21.72
CA LEU A 5 -19.76 -7.71 -22.64
C LEU A 5 -18.68 -6.77 -22.07
N LEU A 6 -18.65 -6.51 -20.77
CA LEU A 6 -17.59 -5.69 -20.17
C LEU A 6 -16.26 -6.46 -20.08
N SER A 7 -16.32 -7.76 -19.77
CA SER A 7 -15.15 -8.65 -19.75
C SER A 7 -14.57 -8.87 -21.15
N MET A 8 -15.39 -8.94 -22.20
CA MET A 8 -14.92 -9.01 -23.60
C MET A 8 -14.39 -7.67 -24.12
N LYS A 9 -14.80 -6.52 -23.55
CA LYS A 9 -14.36 -5.18 -23.98
C LYS A 9 -13.04 -4.71 -23.38
N MET A 10 -12.66 -5.25 -22.21
CA MET A 10 -11.43 -4.86 -21.50
C MET A 10 -10.29 -5.88 -21.61
N GLY A 11 -10.49 -7.03 -22.26
CA GLY A 11 -9.39 -7.96 -22.59
C GLY A 11 -8.55 -8.43 -21.39
N ILE A 12 -9.14 -8.50 -20.19
CA ILE A 12 -8.39 -8.78 -18.96
C ILE A 12 -8.25 -10.29 -18.77
N GLU A 13 -7.00 -10.77 -18.79
CA GLU A 13 -6.62 -12.16 -18.52
C GLU A 13 -7.14 -12.66 -17.16
N SER A 14 -7.56 -13.93 -17.12
CA SER A 14 -8.31 -14.55 -16.01
C SER A 14 -7.62 -14.52 -14.65
N ASP A 15 -6.28 -14.42 -14.63
CA ASP A 15 -5.51 -14.38 -13.39
C ASP A 15 -5.54 -12.98 -12.74
N LEU A 16 -5.49 -11.92 -13.57
CA LEU A 16 -5.66 -10.53 -13.14
C LEU A 16 -7.09 -10.27 -12.66
N LEU A 17 -8.07 -10.92 -13.31
CA LEU A 17 -9.48 -10.88 -12.91
C LEU A 17 -9.69 -11.36 -11.48
N SER A 18 -8.92 -12.32 -10.95
CA SER A 18 -9.07 -12.81 -9.58
C SER A 18 -8.57 -11.81 -8.52
N LYS A 19 -7.47 -11.12 -8.81
CA LYS A 19 -6.84 -10.10 -7.95
C LYS A 19 -7.62 -8.78 -8.00
N VAL A 20 -8.06 -8.37 -9.19
CA VAL A 20 -8.94 -7.21 -9.40
C VAL A 20 -10.34 -7.49 -8.82
N ARG A 21 -10.80 -8.75 -8.77
CA ARG A 21 -12.07 -9.12 -8.12
C ARG A 21 -12.12 -8.73 -6.65
N ARG A 22 -11.03 -8.93 -5.88
CA ARG A 22 -11.01 -8.57 -4.45
C ARG A 22 -11.04 -7.06 -4.26
N LEU A 23 -10.27 -6.32 -5.07
CA LEU A 23 -10.29 -4.86 -5.10
C LEU A 23 -11.67 -4.29 -5.51
N LEU A 24 -12.33 -4.89 -6.50
CA LEU A 24 -13.67 -4.48 -6.97
C LEU A 24 -14.81 -4.94 -6.05
N LEU A 25 -14.69 -6.07 -5.34
CA LEU A 25 -15.67 -6.54 -4.35
C LEU A 25 -15.67 -5.66 -3.09
N VAL A 26 -14.51 -5.09 -2.72
CA VAL A 26 -14.39 -4.05 -1.69
C VAL A 26 -15.06 -2.76 -2.16
N LEU A 27 -14.97 -2.43 -3.45
CA LEU A 27 -15.70 -1.30 -4.06
C LEU A 27 -17.23 -1.51 -4.10
N TRP A 28 -17.73 -2.75 -4.19
CA TRP A 28 -19.17 -3.05 -4.27
C TRP A 28 -19.84 -3.31 -2.91
N SER A 29 -19.11 -3.76 -1.89
CA SER A 29 -19.71 -4.16 -0.58
C SER A 29 -20.14 -3.01 0.35
N GLY A 30 -20.19 -1.77 -0.14
CA GLY A 30 -21.11 -0.77 0.41
C GLY A 30 -20.94 -0.39 1.88
N MET A 31 -19.73 -0.38 2.46
CA MET A 31 -19.57 0.09 3.85
C MET A 31 -18.39 1.02 4.16
N TYR A 32 -17.62 1.46 3.17
CA TYR A 32 -16.66 2.56 3.37
C TYR A 32 -16.65 3.41 2.11
N ARG A 33 -16.84 4.72 2.28
CA ARG A 33 -16.81 5.71 1.20
C ARG A 33 -15.42 5.68 0.55
N LEU A 34 -15.28 4.88 -0.50
CA LEU A 34 -14.05 4.65 -1.25
C LEU A 34 -13.83 5.81 -2.23
N GLU A 35 -13.24 6.88 -1.73
CA GLU A 35 -12.49 7.77 -2.61
C GLU A 35 -11.14 7.12 -2.89
N LEU A 36 -11.09 6.59 -4.12
CA LEU A 36 -9.97 6.08 -4.90
C LEU A 36 -8.58 6.08 -4.23
N PHE A 37 -8.04 4.87 -4.21
CA PHE A 37 -6.62 4.56 -4.21
C PHE A 37 -5.82 5.64 -4.96
N VAL A 38 -5.01 6.41 -4.23
CA VAL A 38 -4.07 7.37 -4.84
C VAL A 38 -2.89 6.54 -5.36
N ILE A 39 -3.06 5.88 -6.50
CA ILE A 39 -1.90 5.64 -7.36
C ILE A 39 -1.49 7.03 -7.83
N PRO A 40 -0.24 7.49 -7.61
CA PRO A 40 0.25 8.65 -8.32
C PRO A 40 -0.01 8.39 -9.81
N GLY A 41 -0.87 9.18 -10.48
CA GLY A 41 -1.39 8.87 -11.82
C GLY A 41 -0.31 8.50 -12.85
N ALA A 42 0.92 8.96 -12.62
CA ALA A 42 2.13 8.58 -13.35
C ALA A 42 2.45 7.06 -13.41
N GLN A 43 1.96 6.24 -12.48
CA GLN A 43 2.17 4.78 -12.49
C GLN A 43 0.97 3.98 -13.00
N LEU A 44 -0.21 4.60 -13.20
CA LEU A 44 -1.42 3.89 -13.61
C LEU A 44 -1.23 3.15 -14.93
N ARG A 45 -0.61 3.84 -15.91
CA ARG A 45 -0.31 3.32 -17.26
C ARG A 45 0.62 2.10 -17.24
N SER A 46 1.48 1.97 -16.22
CA SER A 46 2.38 0.82 -16.08
C SER A 46 1.78 -0.39 -15.38
N ILE A 47 0.59 -0.25 -14.78
CA ILE A 47 0.00 -1.25 -13.88
C ILE A 47 -1.35 -1.76 -14.40
N VAL A 48 -2.13 -0.91 -15.08
CA VAL A 48 -3.49 -1.23 -15.52
C VAL A 48 -3.69 -0.73 -16.95
N GLU A 49 -4.06 -1.62 -17.86
CA GLU A 49 -4.47 -1.25 -19.22
C GLU A 49 -5.93 -0.80 -19.22
N LEU A 50 -6.17 0.49 -19.47
CA LEU A 50 -7.50 1.08 -19.63
C LEU A 50 -7.80 1.36 -21.10
N ALA A 51 -9.00 1.00 -21.53
CA ALA A 51 -9.55 1.35 -22.85
C ALA A 51 -10.93 2.01 -22.69
N PRO A 52 -11.17 3.21 -23.27
CA PRO A 52 -10.25 4.03 -24.07
C PRO A 52 -9.17 4.72 -23.21
N GLU A 53 -8.03 5.06 -23.83
CA GLU A 53 -6.88 5.69 -23.13
C GLU A 53 -7.20 7.04 -22.46
N SER A 54 -8.31 7.69 -22.83
CA SER A 54 -8.77 8.93 -22.19
C SER A 54 -9.04 8.77 -20.69
N TYR A 55 -9.31 7.55 -20.21
CA TYR A 55 -9.55 7.30 -18.79
C TYR A 55 -8.29 7.49 -17.91
N TYR A 56 -7.09 7.38 -18.47
CA TYR A 56 -5.87 7.69 -17.72
C TYR A 56 -5.78 9.16 -17.34
N ASP A 57 -6.23 10.03 -18.24
CA ASP A 57 -6.15 11.48 -18.07
C ASP A 57 -7.23 11.96 -17.09
N GLU A 58 -8.43 11.39 -17.17
CA GLU A 58 -9.53 11.60 -16.22
C GLU A 58 -9.16 11.12 -14.80
N PHE A 59 -8.50 9.97 -14.67
CA PHE A 59 -8.01 9.49 -13.37
C PHE A 59 -6.96 10.41 -12.77
N THR A 60 -6.08 10.97 -13.60
CA THR A 60 -5.01 11.87 -13.16
C THR A 60 -5.59 13.19 -12.63
N THR A 61 -6.64 13.72 -13.27
CA THR A 61 -7.35 14.93 -12.83
C THR A 61 -8.33 14.69 -11.69
N MET A 62 -8.77 13.44 -11.47
CA MET A 62 -9.55 13.02 -10.29
C MET A 62 -8.74 12.97 -8.98
N SER A 63 -7.46 13.37 -8.98
CA SER A 63 -6.66 13.58 -7.77
C SER A 63 -7.25 14.73 -6.95
N GLY A 64 -8.37 14.45 -6.31
CA GLY A 64 -9.25 15.44 -5.70
C GLY A 64 -8.54 16.25 -4.63
N ASP A 65 -8.99 17.50 -4.53
CA ASP A 65 -8.63 18.57 -3.59
C ASP A 65 -8.85 18.21 -2.09
N ALA A 66 -8.72 16.94 -1.72
CA ALA A 66 -8.76 16.54 -0.33
C ALA A 66 -7.47 17.01 0.35
N PRO A 67 -7.56 17.82 1.43
CA PRO A 67 -6.38 18.27 2.15
C PRO A 67 -5.55 17.05 2.59
N PRO A 68 -4.21 17.13 2.56
CA PRO A 68 -3.34 16.03 2.96
C PRO A 68 -3.74 15.53 4.36
N ARG A 69 -4.26 14.30 4.44
CA ARG A 69 -4.58 13.65 5.71
C ARG A 69 -3.27 13.25 6.41
N ALA A 70 -3.33 12.97 7.71
CA ALA A 70 -2.17 12.60 8.53
C ALA A 70 -1.26 11.58 7.81
N CYS A 71 0.05 11.81 7.88
CA CYS A 71 1.09 11.00 7.24
C CYS A 71 0.82 10.71 5.74
N HIS A 72 0.25 11.69 5.01
CA HIS A 72 -0.08 11.60 3.58
C HIS A 72 -0.96 10.39 3.22
N SER A 73 -2.04 10.18 3.97
CA SER A 73 -3.02 9.09 3.76
C SER A 73 -2.52 7.68 4.08
N PHE A 74 -1.60 7.54 5.06
CA PHE A 74 -1.09 6.23 5.52
C PHE A 74 -2.21 5.20 5.73
N ARG A 75 -3.25 5.57 6.49
CA ARG A 75 -4.39 4.70 6.81
C ARG A 75 -5.03 4.06 5.58
N ARG A 76 -5.20 4.83 4.50
CA ARG A 76 -5.83 4.35 3.26
C ARG A 76 -4.94 3.34 2.54
N THR A 77 -3.66 3.67 2.39
CA THR A 77 -2.68 2.77 1.76
C THR A 77 -2.48 1.51 2.58
N TYR A 78 -2.44 1.62 3.90
CA TYR A 78 -2.34 0.49 4.81
C TYR A 78 -3.54 -0.45 4.69
N ALA A 79 -4.77 0.07 4.70
CA ALA A 79 -5.97 -0.74 4.51
C ALA A 79 -5.95 -1.52 3.17
N ALA A 80 -5.60 -0.85 2.07
CA ALA A 80 -5.51 -1.51 0.77
C ALA A 80 -4.43 -2.60 0.74
N LEU A 81 -3.30 -2.39 1.44
CA LEU A 81 -2.25 -3.41 1.53
C LEU A 81 -2.64 -4.56 2.45
N CYS A 82 -3.40 -4.32 3.52
CA CYS A 82 -3.99 -5.39 4.33
C CYS A 82 -4.85 -6.32 3.46
N ASP A 83 -5.73 -5.76 2.62
CA ASP A 83 -6.55 -6.54 1.68
C ASP A 83 -5.69 -7.32 0.67
N PHE A 84 -4.61 -6.70 0.17
CA PHE A 84 -3.69 -7.33 -0.78
C PHE A 84 -2.93 -8.52 -0.18
N TYR A 85 -2.46 -8.40 1.06
CA TYR A 85 -1.72 -9.45 1.77
C TYR A 85 -2.64 -10.43 2.53
N ASP A 86 -3.97 -10.29 2.40
CA ASP A 86 -4.96 -11.08 3.14
C ASP A 86 -4.71 -11.04 4.67
N GLN A 87 -4.34 -9.86 5.17
CA GLN A 87 -4.05 -9.60 6.59
C GLN A 87 -5.15 -8.74 7.21
N PRO A 88 -5.47 -8.95 8.51
CA PRO A 88 -6.43 -8.09 9.20
C PRO A 88 -5.90 -6.66 9.31
N TYR A 89 -6.78 -5.70 9.12
CA TYR A 89 -6.49 -4.30 9.43
C TYR A 89 -6.37 -4.12 10.94
N ARG A 90 -5.25 -3.53 11.39
CA ARG A 90 -4.99 -3.25 12.81
C ARG A 90 -5.20 -1.77 13.10
N ASP A 91 -6.24 -1.44 13.87
CA ASP A 91 -6.51 -0.06 14.28
C ASP A 91 -5.35 0.57 15.05
N GLU A 92 -4.68 -0.22 15.90
CA GLU A 92 -3.53 0.22 16.71
C GLU A 92 -2.37 0.72 15.84
N VAL A 93 -2.08 0.06 14.72
CA VAL A 93 -1.04 0.50 13.77
C VAL A 93 -1.39 1.85 13.17
N SER A 94 -2.62 2.02 12.69
CA SER A 94 -3.04 3.30 12.13
C SER A 94 -3.08 4.39 13.19
N TRP A 95 -3.46 4.05 14.43
CA TRP A 95 -3.49 4.99 15.53
C TRP A 95 -2.08 5.45 15.91
N ASP A 96 -1.12 4.53 16.04
CA ASP A 96 0.28 4.84 16.31
C ASP A 96 0.87 5.77 15.24
N VAL A 97 0.59 5.49 13.96
CA VAL A 97 1.11 6.34 12.88
C VAL A 97 0.47 7.73 12.89
N GLU A 98 -0.85 7.82 13.03
CA GLU A 98 -1.56 9.10 12.99
C GLU A 98 -1.42 9.94 14.27
N LYS A 99 -1.09 9.32 15.40
CA LYS A 99 -1.01 10.00 16.72
C LYS A 99 0.40 10.09 17.25
N ILE A 100 1.18 9.02 17.21
CA ILE A 100 2.54 9.02 17.76
C ILE A 100 3.52 9.53 16.71
N TYR A 101 3.56 8.90 15.53
CA TYR A 101 4.51 9.28 14.49
C TYR A 101 4.27 10.70 13.98
N ALA A 102 3.01 11.05 13.71
CA ALA A 102 2.65 12.39 13.23
C ALA A 102 3.03 13.50 14.23
N VAL A 103 2.69 13.34 15.52
CA VAL A 103 2.97 14.35 16.56
C VAL A 103 4.47 14.49 16.78
N ASN A 104 5.19 13.38 16.79
CA ASN A 104 6.63 13.35 17.02
C ASN A 104 7.46 13.62 15.74
N ARG A 105 6.80 13.89 14.60
CA ARG A 105 7.43 14.14 13.29
C ARG A 105 8.42 13.04 12.91
N LEU A 106 8.04 11.78 13.17
CA LEU A 106 8.86 10.62 12.86
C LEU A 106 8.68 10.25 11.39
N HIS A 107 9.72 10.45 10.59
CA HIS A 107 9.73 10.10 9.17
C HIS A 107 10.43 8.76 8.87
N CYS A 108 11.01 8.12 9.89
CA CYS A 108 11.61 6.79 9.76
C CYS A 108 10.66 5.76 10.37
N LEU A 109 10.13 4.85 9.55
CA LEU A 109 9.32 3.74 10.05
C LEU A 109 10.23 2.72 10.73
N ARG A 110 9.96 2.43 12.00
CA ARG A 110 10.70 1.43 12.78
C ARG A 110 9.88 0.15 12.87
N ILE A 111 10.40 -0.94 12.34
CA ILE A 111 9.70 -2.23 12.38
C ILE A 111 9.57 -2.72 13.83
N GLU A 112 10.54 -2.39 14.70
CA GLU A 112 10.56 -2.82 16.09
C GLU A 112 9.40 -2.25 16.92
N ASP A 113 8.84 -1.09 16.52
CA ASP A 113 7.66 -0.51 17.17
C ASP A 113 6.43 -1.43 17.03
N PHE A 114 6.40 -2.26 15.99
CA PHE A 114 5.32 -3.21 15.69
C PHE A 114 5.70 -4.66 15.99
N SER A 115 6.79 -4.89 16.73
CA SER A 115 7.31 -6.23 17.05
C SER A 115 6.37 -7.10 17.90
N HIS A 116 5.37 -6.49 18.55
CA HIS A 116 4.32 -7.17 19.29
C HIS A 116 3.27 -7.85 18.38
N LEU A 117 3.25 -7.49 17.08
CA LEU A 117 2.35 -8.08 16.08
C LEU A 117 2.92 -9.37 15.50
N LEU A 118 2.07 -10.10 14.76
CA LEU A 118 2.52 -11.29 14.05
C LEU A 118 3.47 -10.89 12.90
N PRO A 119 4.47 -11.72 12.55
CA PRO A 119 5.40 -11.40 11.46
C PRO A 119 4.72 -11.08 10.11
N LYS A 120 3.56 -11.68 9.83
CA LYS A 120 2.78 -11.42 8.61
C LYS A 120 2.09 -10.05 8.62
N ASP A 121 1.72 -9.54 9.79
CA ASP A 121 1.12 -8.21 9.93
C ASP A 121 2.13 -7.10 9.55
N LEU A 122 3.44 -7.38 9.62
CA LEU A 122 4.50 -6.44 9.23
C LEU A 122 4.60 -6.21 7.71
N LEU A 123 4.08 -7.13 6.90
CA LEU A 123 4.12 -7.04 5.44
C LEU A 123 3.35 -5.81 4.90
N PRO A 124 2.05 -5.63 5.21
CA PRO A 124 1.32 -4.44 4.78
C PRO A 124 1.90 -3.15 5.37
N ILE A 125 2.38 -3.16 6.62
CA ILE A 125 2.96 -1.98 7.31
C ILE A 125 4.21 -1.51 6.57
N THR A 126 5.15 -2.42 6.30
CA THR A 126 6.38 -2.12 5.56
C THR A 126 6.07 -1.76 4.11
N GLY A 127 5.08 -2.42 3.51
CA GLY A 127 4.66 -2.20 2.14
C GLY A 127 4.19 -0.77 1.85
N VAL A 128 3.68 -0.04 2.85
CA VAL A 128 3.20 1.34 2.70
C VAL A 128 4.32 2.27 2.19
N LEU A 129 5.59 2.00 2.53
CA LEU A 129 6.73 2.82 2.13
C LEU A 129 6.96 2.85 0.61
N GLN A 130 6.43 1.89 -0.14
CA GLN A 130 6.47 1.92 -1.61
C GLN A 130 5.75 3.15 -2.19
N TYR A 131 4.70 3.60 -1.51
CA TYR A 131 3.78 4.63 -2.01
C TYR A 131 3.74 5.88 -1.13
N SER A 132 4.33 5.83 0.07
CA SER A 132 4.34 6.96 1.00
C SER A 132 5.32 8.04 0.56
N SER A 133 4.86 9.30 0.60
CA SER A 133 5.71 10.49 0.54
C SER A 133 6.04 11.06 1.93
N TYR A 134 5.47 10.48 3.00
CA TYR A 134 5.72 10.91 4.37
C TYR A 134 6.94 10.23 5.00
N PHE A 135 7.05 8.90 4.80
CA PHE A 135 8.14 8.11 5.33
C PHE A 135 9.35 8.17 4.40
N THR A 136 10.47 8.64 4.92
CA THR A 136 11.74 8.76 4.20
C THR A 136 12.79 7.76 4.68
N GLY A 137 12.48 6.97 5.71
CA GLY A 137 13.38 5.96 6.23
C GLY A 137 12.66 4.68 6.66
N LEU A 138 13.42 3.58 6.62
CA LEU A 138 13.06 2.30 7.23
C LEU A 138 14.17 1.87 8.17
N ALA A 139 13.82 1.52 9.39
CA ALA A 139 14.73 0.95 10.38
C ALA A 139 14.18 -0.35 10.96
N ALA A 140 15.07 -1.30 11.20
CA ALA A 140 14.81 -2.53 11.92
C ALA A 140 16.04 -2.87 12.77
N ASP A 141 15.83 -3.06 14.06
CA ASP A 141 16.87 -3.51 14.99
C ASP A 141 16.40 -4.70 15.82
N GLY A 142 17.15 -5.80 15.79
CA GLY A 142 16.89 -6.99 16.61
C GLY A 142 15.65 -7.81 16.23
N ILE A 143 15.17 -7.69 14.98
CA ILE A 143 14.00 -8.41 14.49
C ILE A 143 14.42 -9.59 13.60
N ARG A 144 13.79 -10.75 13.81
CA ARG A 144 13.95 -11.90 12.91
C ARG A 144 13.15 -11.65 11.63
N MET A 145 13.84 -11.50 10.51
CA MET A 145 13.18 -11.24 9.22
C MET A 145 12.70 -12.55 8.58
N THR A 146 11.46 -12.55 8.08
CA THR A 146 10.97 -13.59 7.18
C THR A 146 11.42 -13.29 5.75
N SER A 147 11.49 -14.31 4.89
CA SER A 147 11.78 -14.12 3.46
C SER A 147 10.78 -13.16 2.81
N GLU A 148 9.50 -13.32 3.14
CA GLU A 148 8.40 -12.46 2.67
C GLU A 148 8.64 -10.99 3.03
N LEU A 149 9.06 -10.70 4.28
CA LEU A 149 9.34 -9.33 4.70
C LEU A 149 10.53 -8.74 3.95
N ILE A 150 11.57 -9.54 3.69
CA ILE A 150 12.72 -9.12 2.89
C ILE A 150 12.29 -8.76 1.46
N ASP A 151 11.43 -9.56 0.84
CA ASP A 151 10.92 -9.28 -0.51
C ASP A 151 10.12 -7.96 -0.55
N VAL A 152 9.36 -7.67 0.51
CA VAL A 152 8.67 -6.38 0.66
C VAL A 152 9.66 -5.24 0.81
N ILE A 153 10.70 -5.38 1.65
CA ILE A 153 11.75 -4.37 1.82
C ILE A 153 12.46 -4.10 0.48
N LEU A 154 12.84 -5.15 -0.25
CA LEU A 154 13.43 -5.01 -1.58
C LEU A 154 12.47 -4.32 -2.55
N SER A 155 11.17 -4.57 -2.45
CA SER A 155 10.16 -3.86 -3.26
C SER A 155 10.06 -2.39 -2.89
N VAL A 156 10.14 -2.05 -1.59
CA VAL A 156 10.20 -0.66 -1.09
C VAL A 156 11.42 0.06 -1.67
N ILE A 157 12.61 -0.55 -1.61
CA ILE A 157 13.84 0.03 -2.16
C ILE A 157 13.71 0.29 -3.67
N ARG A 158 13.09 -0.63 -4.42
CA ARG A 158 12.95 -0.49 -5.88
C ARG A 158 11.90 0.53 -6.31
N LYS A 159 10.80 0.66 -5.56
CA LYS A 159 9.61 1.42 -6.00
C LYS A 159 9.45 2.76 -5.30
N SER A 160 9.93 2.90 -4.07
CA SER A 160 9.77 4.13 -3.30
C SER A 160 10.61 5.26 -3.91
N ARG A 161 9.99 6.43 -4.09
CA ARG A 161 10.67 7.64 -4.56
C ARG A 161 11.21 8.52 -3.43
N TYR A 162 10.77 8.27 -2.20
CA TYR A 162 11.05 9.11 -1.03
C TYR A 162 11.91 8.41 0.03
N LEU A 163 12.24 7.14 -0.16
CA LEU A 163 13.13 6.41 0.73
C LEU A 163 14.57 6.89 0.55
N HIS A 164 15.13 7.51 1.58
CA HIS A 164 16.51 7.99 1.63
C HIS A 164 17.38 7.22 2.62
N HIS A 165 16.75 6.56 3.61
CA HIS A 165 17.46 5.94 4.71
C HIS A 165 17.00 4.50 4.95
N LEU A 166 17.95 3.58 5.06
CA LEU A 166 17.69 2.17 5.39
C LEU A 166 18.67 1.70 6.47
N GLN A 167 18.14 1.23 7.59
CA GLN A 167 18.94 0.69 8.69
C GLN A 167 18.44 -0.70 9.07
N LEU A 168 19.25 -1.72 8.79
CA LEU A 168 18.99 -3.08 9.22
C LEU A 168 20.11 -3.51 10.17
N LYS A 169 19.80 -3.63 11.46
CA LYS A 169 20.75 -3.99 12.53
C LYS A 169 20.29 -5.25 13.22
N ASN A 170 21.23 -6.17 13.48
CA ASN A 170 20.94 -7.43 14.18
C ASN A 170 19.71 -8.18 13.65
N CYS A 171 19.44 -8.05 12.34
CA CYS A 171 18.30 -8.66 11.69
C CYS A 171 18.73 -10.07 11.27
N ALA A 172 18.29 -11.08 12.01
CA ALA A 172 18.61 -12.47 11.69
C ALA A 172 17.98 -12.81 10.32
N LEU A 173 18.81 -12.80 9.27
CA LEU A 173 18.40 -13.16 7.92
C LEU A 173 18.14 -14.68 7.85
N PRO A 174 17.09 -15.11 7.14
CA PRO A 174 16.90 -16.53 6.85
C PRO A 174 18.11 -17.06 6.08
N ARG A 175 18.55 -18.28 6.42
CA ARG A 175 19.65 -18.97 5.76
C ARG A 175 19.28 -19.44 4.36
#